data_AF-A0A8J6W975-F1
#
_entry.id   AF-A0A8J6W975-F1
#
_cell.length_a   1.000
_cell.length_b   1.000
_cell.length_c   1.000
_cell.angle_alpha   90.00
_cell.angle_beta   90.00
_cell.angle_gamma   90.00
#
_symmetry.space_group_name_H-M   'P 1'
#
loop_
_entity.id
_entity.type
_entity.pdbx_description
1 polymer ?
#
loop_
_entity_poly.entity_id
_entity_poly.type
_entity_poly.pdbx_seq_one_letter_code
_entity_poly.pdbx_strand_id
1 'polypeptide(L)'
;MKHPSALGVSLLILVAVTAAVGPSSANGNQSFGVSHQALSAILSRASAKDVMDSYQRQTNTISLDRANLDEPHLLSVSIPTGSSLQGYIEIDGHTRVPLGANSEFIDVSPYLREAITRVTIVGSYSPPSGSVAIAFNGPNTVVQQQTGGTGRINYQLNLLVQ
;
A
#
# COMPACT_ATOMS: atom_id res chain seq x y z
N MET A 1 -17.23 12.97 -40.30
CA MET A 1 -16.40 13.37 -39.15
C MET A 1 -16.80 12.47 -37.98
N LYS A 2 -15.91 11.56 -37.56
CA LYS A 2 -16.16 10.53 -36.53
C LYS A 2 -15.74 11.09 -35.17
N HIS A 3 -16.68 11.19 -34.23
CA HIS A 3 -16.38 11.36 -32.82
C HIS A 3 -16.04 10.00 -32.21
N PRO A 4 -14.92 9.82 -31.49
CA PRO A 4 -14.72 8.63 -30.69
C PRO A 4 -15.42 8.77 -29.32
N SER A 5 -16.36 7.86 -29.13
CA SER A 5 -16.91 7.24 -27.94
C SER A 5 -16.34 7.66 -26.58
N ALA A 6 -17.19 8.27 -25.74
CA ALA A 6 -17.04 8.24 -24.30
C ALA A 6 -17.31 6.82 -23.79
N LEU A 7 -16.24 6.03 -23.59
CA LEU A 7 -16.32 4.78 -22.84
C LEU A 7 -16.47 5.14 -21.36
N GLY A 8 -17.71 5.05 -20.87
CA GLY A 8 -17.99 5.06 -19.44
C GLY A 8 -17.28 3.88 -18.79
N VAL A 9 -16.17 4.14 -18.09
CA VAL A 9 -15.52 3.16 -17.23
C VAL A 9 -16.43 2.95 -16.03
N SER A 10 -17.28 1.93 -16.11
CA SER A 10 -18.07 1.47 -14.98
C SER A 10 -17.12 0.76 -14.02
N LEU A 11 -16.73 1.44 -12.94
CA LEU A 11 -15.91 0.87 -11.87
C LEU A 11 -16.78 -0.13 -11.08
N LEU A 12 -16.62 -1.40 -11.38
CA LEU A 12 -17.31 -2.49 -10.70
C LEU A 12 -16.50 -2.86 -9.45
N ILE A 13 -16.88 -2.33 -8.29
CA ILE A 13 -16.24 -2.65 -7.01
C ILE A 13 -16.83 -3.96 -6.51
N LEU A 14 -16.16 -5.09 -6.77
CA LEU A 14 -16.42 -6.35 -6.07
C LEU A 14 -15.73 -6.28 -4.70
N VAL A 15 -16.50 -6.03 -3.64
CA VAL A 15 -16.02 -6.26 -2.27
C VAL A 15 -16.33 -7.72 -1.91
N ALA A 16 -15.33 -8.60 -2.02
CA ALA A 16 -15.43 -9.93 -1.44
C ALA A 16 -15.19 -9.82 0.07
N VAL A 17 -16.27 -9.82 0.86
CA VAL A 17 -16.16 -9.96 2.31
C VAL A 17 -15.96 -11.44 2.62
N THR A 18 -14.72 -11.87 2.82
CA THR A 18 -14.44 -13.18 3.43
C THR A 18 -14.68 -13.06 4.93
N ALA A 19 -15.92 -13.38 5.34
CA ALA A 19 -16.22 -13.57 6.75
C ALA A 19 -15.48 -14.83 7.25
N ALA A 20 -14.40 -14.64 8.00
CA ALA A 20 -13.82 -15.71 8.81
C ALA A 20 -14.78 -16.01 9.96
N VAL A 21 -15.73 -16.92 9.72
CA VAL A 21 -16.62 -17.46 10.74
C VAL A 21 -15.85 -18.51 11.56
N GLY A 22 -15.47 -18.15 12.79
CA GLY A 22 -15.15 -19.14 13.81
C GLY A 22 -16.41 -19.94 14.15
N PRO A 23 -16.33 -21.25 14.42
CA PRO A 23 -17.52 -22.05 14.61
C PRO A 23 -18.07 -21.81 16.01
N SER A 24 -19.36 -21.48 16.12
CA SER A 24 -20.29 -22.06 17.11
C SER A 24 -21.69 -21.47 16.95
N SER A 25 -22.56 -22.28 16.33
CA SER A 25 -23.97 -22.50 16.68
C SER A 25 -24.87 -21.31 17.03
N ALA A 26 -25.80 -20.96 16.13
CA ALA A 26 -27.24 -21.16 16.35
C ALA A 26 -28.12 -20.59 15.21
N ASN A 27 -29.02 -21.47 14.74
CA ASN A 27 -30.37 -21.24 14.24
C ASN A 27 -30.60 -20.46 12.92
N GLY A 28 -31.18 -21.17 11.95
CA GLY A 28 -31.47 -20.70 10.60
C GLY A 28 -32.55 -19.62 10.49
N ASN A 29 -32.58 -19.02 9.29
CA ASN A 29 -33.54 -18.03 8.77
C ASN A 29 -33.42 -16.59 9.27
N GLN A 30 -32.31 -15.92 8.92
CA GLN A 30 -32.31 -14.45 8.76
C GLN A 30 -31.83 -14.12 7.35
N SER A 31 -32.76 -13.68 6.51
CA SER A 31 -32.44 -13.05 5.23
C SER A 31 -31.73 -11.72 5.51
N PHE A 32 -30.43 -11.65 5.24
CA PHE A 32 -29.66 -10.41 5.36
C PHE A 32 -29.97 -9.48 4.18
N GLY A 33 -31.17 -8.91 4.18
CA GLY A 33 -31.53 -7.78 3.33
C GLY A 33 -30.90 -6.51 3.88
N VAL A 34 -29.60 -6.30 3.61
CA VAL A 34 -28.93 -5.05 3.97
C VAL A 34 -29.50 -3.93 3.09
N SER A 35 -30.36 -3.09 3.66
CA SER A 35 -30.92 -1.93 2.97
C SER A 35 -29.84 -0.88 2.71
N HIS A 36 -29.91 -0.19 1.57
CA HIS A 36 -28.97 0.90 1.23
C HIS A 36 -28.90 2.00 2.30
N GLN A 37 -29.95 2.15 3.09
CA GLN A 37 -30.05 3.08 4.23
C GLN A 37 -29.20 2.62 5.43
N ALA A 38 -29.02 1.32 5.63
CA ALA A 38 -28.14 0.78 6.67
C ALA A 38 -26.65 0.97 6.29
N LEU A 39 -26.32 0.82 5.00
CA LEU A 39 -24.96 1.06 4.50
C LEU A 39 -24.57 2.55 4.62
N SER A 40 -25.47 3.47 4.32
CA SER A 40 -25.21 4.91 4.50
C SER A 40 -25.07 5.31 5.97
N ALA A 41 -25.80 4.66 6.87
CA ALA A 41 -25.67 4.85 8.33
C ALA A 41 -24.36 4.30 8.91
N ILE A 42 -23.77 3.27 8.30
CA ILE A 42 -22.45 2.73 8.68
C ILE A 42 -21.34 3.62 8.12
N LEU A 43 -21.44 4.05 6.85
CA LEU A 43 -20.48 4.94 6.21
C LEU A 43 -20.45 6.34 6.83
N SER A 44 -21.56 6.82 7.37
CA SER A 44 -21.62 8.10 8.12
C SER A 44 -21.03 8.02 9.53
N ARG A 45 -20.76 6.80 10.03
CA ARG A 45 -20.08 6.53 11.32
C ARG A 45 -18.61 6.19 11.14
N ALA A 46 -18.19 5.76 9.95
CA ALA A 46 -16.79 5.65 9.62
C ALA A 46 -16.18 7.05 9.70
N SER A 47 -15.20 7.24 10.58
CA SER A 47 -14.45 8.49 10.61
C SER A 47 -13.83 8.71 9.24
N ALA A 48 -13.64 9.95 8.80
CA ALA A 48 -12.82 10.23 7.61
C ALA A 48 -11.43 9.56 7.73
N LYS A 49 -10.96 9.31 8.96
CA LYS A 49 -9.77 8.50 9.27
C LYS A 49 -9.91 7.02 8.86
N ASP A 50 -11.06 6.40 9.07
CA ASP A 50 -11.30 4.99 8.74
C ASP A 50 -11.52 4.81 7.23
N VAL A 51 -12.10 5.82 6.56
CA VAL A 51 -12.14 5.89 5.09
C VAL A 51 -10.76 6.15 4.52
N MET A 52 -9.92 6.95 5.18
CA MET A 52 -8.50 7.09 4.83
C MET A 52 -7.71 5.78 5.01
N ASP A 53 -8.09 4.91 5.94
CA ASP A 53 -7.49 3.59 6.08
C ASP A 53 -8.00 2.58 5.02
N SER A 54 -9.10 2.87 4.32
CA SER A 54 -9.68 2.02 3.28
C SER A 54 -9.03 2.14 1.89
N TYR A 55 -7.96 2.93 1.73
CA TYR A 55 -7.21 2.92 0.47
C TYR A 55 -6.54 1.57 0.28
N GLN A 56 -6.79 0.93 -0.87
CA GLN A 56 -6.22 -0.37 -1.22
C GLN A 56 -4.68 -0.32 -1.10
N ARG A 57 -4.17 -0.96 -0.06
CA ARG A 57 -2.73 -1.09 0.19
C ARG A 57 -2.16 -2.09 -0.80
N GLN A 58 -1.22 -1.63 -1.62
CA GLN A 58 -0.44 -2.54 -2.45
C GLN A 58 0.62 -3.22 -1.59
N THR A 59 0.74 -4.53 -1.70
CA THR A 59 1.70 -5.31 -0.91
C THR A 59 2.61 -6.10 -1.84
N ASN A 60 3.90 -6.11 -1.54
CA ASN A 60 4.89 -6.93 -2.22
C ASN A 60 5.77 -7.65 -1.20
N THR A 61 6.31 -8.80 -1.56
CA THR A 61 7.22 -9.59 -0.71
C THR A 61 8.48 -9.90 -1.49
N ILE A 62 9.63 -9.65 -0.87
CA ILE A 62 10.96 -9.98 -1.38
C ILE A 62 11.59 -10.99 -0.43
N SER A 63 12.06 -12.11 -0.98
CA SER A 63 12.90 -13.04 -0.23
C SER A 63 14.35 -12.56 -0.23
N LEU A 64 14.97 -12.53 0.94
CA LEU A 64 16.37 -12.20 1.15
C LEU A 64 17.10 -13.44 1.66
N ASP A 65 18.32 -13.64 1.20
CA ASP A 65 19.20 -14.70 1.69
C ASP A 65 19.80 -14.30 3.04
N ARG A 66 19.64 -15.15 4.06
CA ARG A 66 20.24 -14.93 5.39
C ARG A 66 21.74 -14.65 5.32
N ALA A 67 22.47 -15.26 4.37
CA ALA A 67 23.91 -15.08 4.23
C ALA A 67 24.31 -13.63 3.90
N ASN A 68 23.36 -12.80 3.44
CA ASN A 68 23.63 -11.47 2.94
C ASN A 68 23.02 -10.35 3.80
N LEU A 69 22.51 -10.64 5.01
CA LEU A 69 21.83 -9.63 5.85
C LEU A 69 22.71 -8.44 6.25
N ASP A 70 24.00 -8.71 6.47
CA ASP A 70 24.97 -7.70 6.91
C ASP A 70 25.42 -6.78 5.77
N GLU A 71 25.06 -7.11 4.52
CA GLU A 71 25.32 -6.28 3.36
C GLU A 71 24.29 -5.14 3.24
N PRO A 72 24.61 -4.04 2.55
CA PRO A 72 23.68 -2.92 2.36
C PRO A 72 22.43 -3.31 1.57
N HIS A 73 21.26 -2.96 2.11
CA HIS A 73 19.97 -3.08 1.47
C HIS A 73 19.35 -1.69 1.40
N LEU A 74 19.28 -1.14 0.19
CA LEU A 74 18.87 0.24 -0.03
C LEU A 74 17.45 0.29 -0.60
N LEU A 75 16.62 1.11 0.02
CA LEU A 75 15.28 1.44 -0.46
C LEU A 75 15.24 2.88 -0.96
N SER A 76 14.64 3.14 -2.11
CA SER A 76 14.38 4.50 -2.60
C SER A 76 12.94 4.66 -3.08
N VAL A 77 12.43 5.89 -2.95
CA VAL A 77 11.04 6.25 -3.30
C VAL A 77 11.02 7.54 -4.10
N SER A 78 11.27 7.45 -5.39
CA SER A 78 11.45 8.61 -6.26
C SER A 78 10.18 9.04 -7.00
N ILE A 79 10.09 10.34 -7.28
CA ILE A 79 9.06 10.97 -8.11
C ILE A 79 9.68 11.70 -9.31
N PRO A 80 8.95 11.90 -10.42
CA PRO A 80 9.42 12.68 -11.56
C PRO A 80 9.77 14.12 -11.19
N THR A 81 10.76 14.70 -11.87
CA THR A 81 11.16 16.10 -11.71
C THR A 81 9.96 17.05 -11.86
N GLY A 82 9.87 18.05 -10.97
CA GLY A 82 8.74 18.99 -10.94
C GLY A 82 7.49 18.46 -10.22
N SER A 83 7.53 17.23 -9.70
CA SER A 83 6.52 16.70 -8.78
C SER A 83 6.87 17.02 -7.33
N SER A 84 5.92 16.81 -6.42
CA SER A 84 6.17 16.87 -4.97
C SER A 84 5.70 15.59 -4.30
N LEU A 85 6.44 15.17 -3.27
CA LEU A 85 6.13 14.01 -2.44
C LEU A 85 6.22 14.44 -0.97
N GLN A 86 5.20 14.07 -0.20
CA GLN A 86 5.17 14.25 1.25
C GLN A 86 4.65 12.98 1.89
N GLY A 87 5.31 12.51 2.93
CA GLY A 87 4.92 11.27 3.59
C GLY A 87 6.02 10.74 4.49
N TYR A 88 6.00 9.44 4.70
CA TYR A 88 7.04 8.74 5.46
C TYR A 88 7.16 7.28 5.02
N ILE A 89 8.34 6.74 5.29
CA ILE A 89 8.58 5.31 5.36
C ILE A 89 8.54 4.91 6.82
N GLU A 90 7.80 3.87 7.15
CA GLU A 90 7.73 3.27 8.47
C GLU A 90 8.30 1.84 8.42
N ILE A 91 9.26 1.54 9.28
CA ILE A 91 9.90 0.22 9.37
C ILE A 91 9.46 -0.45 10.67
N ASP A 92 8.88 -1.64 10.55
CA ASP A 92 8.31 -2.47 11.62
C ASP A 92 7.31 -1.75 12.55
N GLY A 93 6.70 -0.65 12.09
CA GLY A 93 5.76 0.12 12.91
C GLY A 93 6.41 1.07 13.94
N HIS A 94 7.74 1.20 13.92
CA HIS A 94 8.49 1.96 14.93
C HIS A 94 9.32 3.10 14.35
N THR A 95 10.16 2.82 13.35
CA THR A 95 11.05 3.82 12.76
C THR A 95 10.32 4.57 11.67
N ARG A 96 10.20 5.90 11.77
CA ARG A 96 9.62 6.74 10.71
C ARG A 96 10.67 7.65 10.08
N VAL A 97 10.88 7.47 8.78
CA VAL A 97 11.77 8.31 7.96
C VAL A 97 10.89 9.20 7.07
N PRO A 98 10.94 10.54 7.19
CA PRO A 98 10.13 11.41 6.37
C PRO A 98 10.54 11.33 4.89
N LEU A 99 9.54 11.33 4.00
CA LEU A 99 9.74 11.45 2.56
C LEU A 99 9.66 12.92 2.17
N GLY A 100 10.75 13.44 1.58
CA GLY A 100 10.83 14.79 1.04
C GLY A 100 10.84 14.83 -0.50
N ALA A 101 10.99 16.03 -1.05
CA ALA A 101 11.02 16.26 -2.50
C ALA A 101 12.20 15.57 -3.22
N ASN A 102 13.29 15.30 -2.49
CA ASN A 102 14.45 14.56 -2.97
C ASN A 102 14.55 13.29 -2.12
N SER A 103 13.87 12.22 -2.49
CA SER A 103 14.01 10.96 -1.78
C SER A 103 15.45 10.43 -1.96
N GLU A 104 16.20 10.36 -0.88
CA GLU A 104 17.48 9.66 -0.82
C GLU A 104 17.26 8.16 -0.59
N PHE A 105 18.32 7.39 -0.81
CA PHE A 105 18.35 5.99 -0.44
C PHE A 105 18.29 5.87 1.09
N ILE A 106 17.40 5.01 1.58
CA ILE A 106 17.31 4.64 2.98
C ILE A 106 17.92 3.25 3.11
N ASP A 107 18.97 3.15 3.93
CA ASP A 107 19.53 1.85 4.31
C ASP A 107 18.59 1.16 5.29
N VAL A 108 18.05 0.01 4.87
CA VAL A 108 17.15 -0.81 5.68
C VAL A 108 17.87 -1.98 6.36
N SER A 109 19.15 -2.22 6.08
CA SER A 109 19.92 -3.32 6.68
C SER A 109 19.89 -3.34 8.21
N PRO A 110 20.01 -2.20 8.93
CA PRO A 110 19.98 -2.21 10.40
C PRO A 110 18.67 -2.70 11.01
N TYR A 111 17.59 -2.79 10.22
CA TYR A 111 16.28 -3.23 10.69
C TYR A 111 15.97 -4.68 10.30
N LEU A 112 16.76 -5.27 9.41
CA LEU A 112 16.59 -6.65 9.00
C LEU A 112 16.89 -7.59 10.17
N ARG A 113 16.11 -8.65 10.25
CA ARG A 113 16.22 -9.72 11.24
C ARG A 113 15.85 -11.03 10.59
N GLU A 114 16.14 -12.16 11.22
CA GLU A 114 15.69 -13.51 10.76
C GLU A 114 14.17 -13.72 10.92
N ALA A 115 13.37 -12.78 10.43
CA ALA A 115 11.93 -12.78 10.37
C ALA A 115 11.48 -11.84 9.25
N ILE A 116 10.17 -11.66 9.09
CA ILE A 116 9.63 -10.67 8.15
C ILE A 116 9.84 -9.27 8.73
N THR A 117 10.59 -8.44 8.00
CA THR A 117 10.66 -7.00 8.25
C THR A 117 9.62 -6.30 7.38
N ARG A 118 8.75 -5.49 7.98
CA ARG A 118 7.67 -4.78 7.27
C ARG A 118 8.04 -3.33 7.05
N VAL A 119 8.14 -2.93 5.79
CA VAL A 119 8.33 -1.54 5.39
C VAL A 119 7.04 -1.01 4.81
N THR A 120 6.46 0.00 5.45
CA THR A 120 5.25 0.68 4.99
C THR A 120 5.60 2.06 4.45
N ILE A 121 5.12 2.39 3.26
CA ILE A 121 5.35 3.67 2.59
C ILE A 121 3.98 4.35 2.46
N VAL A 122 3.82 5.48 3.14
CA VAL A 122 2.57 6.26 3.13
C VAL A 122 2.86 7.70 2.76
N GLY A 123 2.06 8.25 1.87
CA GLY A 123 2.21 9.65 1.49
C GLY A 123 1.22 10.12 0.44
N SER A 124 1.43 11.37 0.04
CA SER A 124 0.73 12.03 -1.05
C SER A 124 1.74 12.64 -2.01
N TYR A 125 1.42 12.62 -3.29
CA TYR A 125 2.23 13.24 -4.33
C TYR A 125 1.39 14.08 -5.28
N SER A 126 2.03 15.06 -5.91
CA SER A 126 1.41 15.94 -6.91
C SER A 126 2.32 16.08 -8.12
N PRO A 127 1.79 16.06 -9.37
CA PRO A 127 0.36 15.98 -9.69
C PRO A 127 -0.24 14.59 -9.41
N PRO A 128 -1.55 14.46 -9.13
CA PRO A 128 -2.17 13.16 -8.85
C PRO A 128 -2.09 12.14 -9.98
N SER A 129 -1.95 12.63 -11.22
CA SER A 129 -1.71 11.82 -12.42
C SER A 129 -0.26 11.34 -12.55
N GLY A 130 0.64 11.78 -11.67
CA GLY A 130 2.03 11.37 -11.64
C GLY A 130 2.21 9.91 -11.23
N SER A 131 3.47 9.47 -11.25
CA SER A 131 3.89 8.16 -10.77
C SER A 131 4.89 8.30 -9.62
N VAL A 132 4.92 7.28 -8.77
CA VAL A 132 5.94 7.08 -7.73
C VAL A 132 6.64 5.77 -8.05
N ALA A 133 7.97 5.81 -8.13
CA ALA A 133 8.81 4.64 -8.29
C ALA A 133 9.42 4.25 -6.94
N ILE A 134 9.31 2.98 -6.60
CA ILE A 134 9.85 2.37 -5.39
C ILE A 134 10.88 1.35 -5.86
N ALA A 135 12.13 1.51 -5.43
CA ALA A 135 13.20 0.60 -5.78
C ALA A 135 13.84 0.02 -4.51
N PHE A 136 13.99 -1.29 -4.48
CA PHE A 136 14.77 -2.00 -3.48
C PHE A 136 16.00 -2.60 -4.17
N ASN A 137 17.18 -2.33 -3.61
CA ASN A 137 18.45 -2.84 -4.08
C ASN A 137 19.17 -3.51 -2.92
N GLY A 138 19.23 -4.83 -2.94
CA GLY A 138 20.02 -5.64 -2.04
C GLY A 138 20.92 -6.60 -2.82
N PRO A 139 21.76 -7.37 -2.11
CA PRO A 139 22.61 -8.39 -2.71
C PRO A 139 21.80 -9.33 -3.59
N ASN A 140 22.17 -9.39 -4.87
CA ASN A 140 21.53 -10.22 -5.90
C ASN A 140 20.02 -9.97 -6.10
N THR A 141 19.47 -8.88 -5.53
CA THR A 141 18.02 -8.65 -5.49
C THR A 141 17.71 -7.21 -5.83
N VAL A 142 17.12 -6.99 -7.00
CA VAL A 142 16.64 -5.68 -7.43
C VAL A 142 15.16 -5.78 -7.74
N VAL A 143 14.35 -4.96 -7.07
CA VAL A 143 12.92 -4.88 -7.31
C VAL A 143 12.54 -3.44 -7.56
N GLN A 144 11.81 -3.20 -8.65
CA GLN A 144 11.27 -1.90 -9.00
C GLN A 144 9.76 -2.01 -9.15
N GLN A 145 9.04 -1.16 -8.43
CA GLN A 145 7.60 -1.03 -8.52
C GLN A 145 7.27 0.42 -8.88
N GLN A 146 6.33 0.59 -9.80
CA GLN A 146 5.71 1.88 -10.04
C GLN A 146 4.27 1.84 -9.58
N THR A 147 3.84 2.89 -8.88
CA THR A 147 2.43 3.15 -8.64
C THR A 147 2.05 4.50 -9.25
N GLY A 148 0.81 4.65 -9.68
CA GLY A 148 0.36 5.90 -10.31
C GLY A 148 -1.11 6.15 -10.12
N GLY A 149 -1.53 7.37 -10.49
CA GLY A 149 -2.93 7.64 -10.83
C GLY A 149 -3.88 7.96 -9.68
N THR A 150 -3.39 8.36 -8.50
CA THR A 150 -4.29 8.80 -7.40
C THR A 150 -3.78 9.97 -6.56
N GLY A 151 -2.52 10.41 -6.73
CA GLY A 151 -1.88 11.40 -5.86
C GLY A 151 -1.61 10.92 -4.44
N ARG A 152 -1.75 9.60 -4.19
CA ARG A 152 -1.52 8.97 -2.89
C ARG A 152 -0.74 7.68 -3.05
N ILE A 153 0.08 7.37 -2.06
CA ILE A 153 0.82 6.11 -1.94
C ILE A 153 0.48 5.45 -0.60
N ASN A 154 0.13 4.17 -0.66
CA ASN A 154 -0.06 3.27 0.47
C ASN A 154 0.48 1.90 0.05
N TYR A 155 1.76 1.68 0.33
CA TYR A 155 2.50 0.51 -0.12
C TYR A 155 3.15 -0.21 1.05
N GLN A 156 3.18 -1.54 1.02
CA GLN A 156 3.87 -2.36 1.99
C GLN A 156 4.83 -3.31 1.27
N LEU A 157 6.09 -3.27 1.69
CA LEU A 157 7.13 -4.19 1.30
C LEU A 157 7.47 -5.09 2.47
N ASN A 158 7.28 -6.39 2.29
CA ASN A 158 7.70 -7.42 3.24
C ASN A 158 9.06 -7.95 2.80
N LEU A 159 10.07 -7.80 3.65
CA LEU A 159 11.39 -8.38 3.44
C LEU A 159 11.47 -9.67 4.27
N LEU A 160 11.36 -10.81 3.59
CA LEU A 160 11.36 -12.13 4.22
C LEU A 160 12.76 -12.73 4.13
N VAL A 161 13.41 -12.90 5.27
CA VAL A 161 14.71 -13.57 5.35
C VAL A 161 14.52 -15.08 5.37
N GLN A 162 15.27 -15.81 4.55
CA GLN A 162 15.22 -17.28 4.45
C GLN A 162 16.59 -17.90 4.69
#